data_AF-A0A7S7Z0H4-F1
#
_entry.id   AF-A0A7S7Z0H4-F1
#
_cell.length_a   1.000
_cell.length_b   1.000
_cell.length_c   1.000
_cell.angle_alpha   90.00
_cell.angle_beta   90.00
_cell.angle_gamma   90.00
#
_symmetry.space_group_name_H-M   'P 1'
#
loop_
_entity.id
_entity.type
_entity.pdbx_description
1 polymer ?
#
loop_
_entity_poly.entity_id
_entity_poly.type
_entity_poly.pdbx_seq_one_letter_code
_entity_poly.pdbx_strand_id
1 'polypeptide(L)'
;MTEAAPGARGATSVQVWDLPLRLWHWTLAILVLVAWVTPNVYDRLHRLTGYSVIALLAFRLIWGFAGTRYARFGKLGIRLRAAPRYIWNLRRGITGRYIGLNPAGTVMLVALLLTLAVSTITGAMEVTVAFFGVWWVEDTHAYASDAVIILAGLHVLGVIVVGLLQRQNLVRAMFTGRKSIHRRH
;
A
#
# COMPACT_ATOMS: atom_id res chain seq x y z
N MET A 1 -13.12 16.70 -53.17
CA MET A 1 -11.92 16.23 -52.44
C MET A 1 -11.72 17.14 -51.23
N THR A 2 -12.26 16.76 -50.08
CA THR A 2 -12.07 17.46 -48.81
C THR A 2 -11.40 16.49 -47.86
N GLU A 3 -10.13 16.75 -47.54
CA GLU A 3 -9.31 15.97 -46.61
C GLU A 3 -9.93 16.03 -45.20
N ALA A 4 -10.30 14.86 -44.67
CA ALA A 4 -10.65 14.71 -43.27
C ALA A 4 -9.38 14.80 -42.41
N ALA A 5 -9.42 15.64 -41.38
CA ALA A 5 -8.32 15.87 -40.44
C ALA A 5 -7.82 14.57 -39.78
N PRO A 6 -6.50 14.40 -39.57
CA PRO A 6 -5.94 13.22 -38.94
C PRO A 6 -6.40 13.11 -37.48
N GLY A 7 -6.99 11.95 -37.15
CA GLY A 7 -7.68 11.68 -35.90
C GLY A 7 -6.89 12.05 -34.64
N ALA A 8 -7.58 12.73 -33.73
CA ALA A 8 -7.18 12.87 -32.34
C ALA A 8 -6.89 11.47 -31.78
N ARG A 9 -5.60 11.15 -31.61
CA ARG A 9 -5.12 9.92 -31.00
C ARG A 9 -5.54 9.92 -29.52
N GLY A 10 -6.75 9.45 -29.27
CA GLY A 10 -7.34 9.37 -27.94
C GLY A 10 -6.48 8.53 -27.01
N ALA A 11 -5.81 9.19 -26.06
CA ALA A 11 -5.28 8.50 -24.90
C ALA A 11 -6.47 7.89 -24.15
N THR A 12 -6.69 6.59 -24.30
CA THR A 12 -7.74 5.87 -23.58
C THR A 12 -7.29 5.77 -22.12
N SER A 13 -7.78 6.68 -21.28
CA SER A 13 -7.55 6.61 -19.84
C SER A 13 -8.50 5.56 -19.25
N VAL A 14 -7.97 4.39 -18.91
CA VAL A 14 -8.74 3.37 -18.19
C VAL A 14 -8.71 3.73 -16.71
N GLN A 15 -9.87 3.73 -16.06
CA GLN A 15 -9.99 3.86 -14.61
C GLN A 15 -9.56 2.52 -14.00
N VAL A 16 -8.36 2.48 -13.40
CA VAL A 16 -7.75 1.22 -12.93
C VAL A 16 -7.89 1.07 -11.41
N TRP A 17 -8.10 2.17 -10.68
CA TRP A 17 -8.24 2.14 -9.22
C TRP A 17 -9.52 2.81 -8.75
N ASP A 18 -10.30 2.04 -8.00
CA ASP A 18 -11.56 2.45 -7.39
C ASP A 18 -11.31 3.59 -6.38
N LEU A 19 -12.14 4.63 -6.44
CA LEU A 19 -12.06 5.79 -5.54
C LEU A 19 -12.05 5.40 -4.03
N PRO A 20 -12.86 4.42 -3.56
CA PRO A 20 -12.85 4.00 -2.16
C PRO A 20 -11.50 3.46 -1.69
N LEU A 21 -10.79 2.68 -2.52
CA LEU A 21 -9.50 2.10 -2.16
C LEU A 21 -8.42 3.19 -2.00
N ARG A 22 -8.51 4.23 -2.83
CA ARG A 22 -7.58 5.36 -2.78
C ARG A 22 -7.80 6.21 -1.53
N LEU A 23 -9.05 6.52 -1.21
CA LEU A 23 -9.39 7.23 0.02
C LEU A 23 -8.89 6.45 1.23
N TRP A 24 -9.22 5.16 1.30
CA TRP A 24 -8.73 4.27 2.36
C TRP A 24 -7.20 4.32 2.51
N HIS A 25 -6.46 4.22 1.40
CA HIS A 25 -4.99 4.25 1.46
C HIS A 25 -4.46 5.58 1.97
N TRP A 26 -4.95 6.71 1.45
CA TRP A 26 -4.47 8.02 1.87
C TRP A 26 -4.84 8.33 3.33
N THR A 27 -6.03 7.93 3.76
CA THR A 27 -6.42 8.02 5.18
C THR A 27 -5.48 7.18 6.04
N LEU A 28 -5.19 5.93 5.66
CA LEU A 28 -4.25 5.07 6.38
C LEU A 28 -2.86 5.70 6.45
N ALA A 29 -2.32 6.19 5.32
CA ALA A 29 -1.00 6.79 5.26
C ALA A 29 -0.89 8.04 6.16
N ILE A 30 -1.90 8.91 6.16
CA ILE A 30 -1.94 10.09 7.03
C ILE A 30 -1.99 9.65 8.50
N LEU A 31 -2.84 8.69 8.85
CA LEU A 31 -2.95 8.22 10.24
C LEU A 31 -1.66 7.57 10.74
N VAL A 32 -0.96 6.80 9.90
CA VAL A 32 0.35 6.23 10.25
C VAL A 32 1.39 7.33 10.49
N LEU A 33 1.42 8.37 9.66
CA LEU A 33 2.32 9.50 9.85
C LEU A 33 2.01 10.28 11.12
N VAL A 34 0.72 10.51 11.43
CA VAL A 34 0.31 11.15 12.68
C VAL A 34 0.68 10.27 13.88
N ALA A 35 0.39 8.97 13.81
CA ALA A 35 0.74 8.01 14.87
C ALA A 35 2.24 7.96 15.13
N TRP A 36 3.08 8.17 14.11
CA TRP A 36 4.54 8.18 14.25
C TRP A 36 5.08 9.41 15.00
N VAL A 37 4.51 10.59 14.79
CA VAL A 37 5.03 11.84 15.40
C VAL A 37 4.40 12.17 16.77
N THR A 38 3.27 11.55 17.10
CA THR A 38 2.49 11.80 18.31
C THR A 38 2.85 11.02 19.60
N PRO A 39 3.60 9.89 19.63
CA PRO A 39 3.69 9.04 20.82
C PRO A 39 4.21 9.79 22.06
N ASN A 40 5.23 10.63 21.89
CA ASN A 40 5.94 11.27 23.00
C ASN A 40 5.34 12.61 23.47
N VAL A 41 4.45 13.21 22.67
CA VAL A 41 3.95 14.59 22.89
C VAL A 41 2.43 14.63 23.01
N TYR A 42 1.73 13.75 22.29
CA TYR A 42 0.28 13.74 22.17
C TYR A 42 -0.27 12.31 22.29
N ASP A 43 -0.03 11.66 23.43
CA ASP A 43 -0.46 10.28 23.72
C ASP A 43 -1.95 10.00 23.42
N ARG A 44 -2.86 10.92 23.78
CA ARG A 44 -4.29 10.78 23.43
C ARG A 44 -4.51 10.72 21.92
N LEU A 45 -3.80 11.56 21.16
CA LEU A 45 -3.90 11.59 19.70
C LEU A 45 -3.29 10.32 19.10
N HIS A 46 -2.14 9.88 19.62
CA HIS A 46 -1.50 8.61 19.23
C HIS A 46 -2.48 7.45 19.37
N ARG A 47 -3.10 7.27 20.55
CA ARG A 47 -4.12 6.22 20.77
C ARG A 47 -5.31 6.32 19.82
N LEU A 48 -5.87 7.51 19.64
CA LEU A 48 -7.02 7.70 18.74
C LEU A 48 -6.65 7.35 17.30
N THR A 49 -5.46 7.74 16.84
CA THR A 49 -4.96 7.35 15.52
C THR A 49 -4.71 5.86 15.41
N GLY A 50 -4.16 5.21 16.44
CA GLY A 50 -3.98 3.76 16.52
C GLY A 50 -5.30 3.00 16.37
N TYR A 51 -6.34 3.38 17.13
CA TYR A 51 -7.68 2.78 16.98
C TYR A 51 -8.29 3.02 15.60
N SER A 52 -8.07 4.20 15.02
CA SER A 52 -8.53 4.51 13.65
C SER A 52 -7.82 3.63 12.62
N VAL A 53 -6.54 3.36 12.79
CA VAL A 53 -5.77 2.42 11.96
C VAL A 53 -6.32 1.00 12.10
N ILE A 54 -6.62 0.53 13.31
CA ILE A 54 -7.25 -0.79 13.55
C ILE A 54 -8.56 -0.90 12.77
N ALA A 55 -9.43 0.11 12.88
CA ALA A 55 -10.71 0.13 12.18
C ALA A 55 -10.53 0.07 10.65
N LEU A 56 -9.59 0.83 10.10
CA LEU A 56 -9.24 0.78 8.68
C LEU A 56 -8.66 -0.56 8.26
N LEU A 57 -7.84 -1.19 9.11
CA LEU A 57 -7.25 -2.50 8.86
C LEU A 57 -8.35 -3.57 8.81
N ALA A 58 -9.25 -3.58 9.79
CA ALA A 58 -10.39 -4.48 9.85
C ALA A 58 -11.29 -4.32 8.62
N PHE A 59 -11.66 -3.07 8.29
CA PHE A 59 -12.40 -2.75 7.06
C PHE A 59 -11.68 -3.31 5.82
N ARG A 60 -10.36 -3.13 5.72
CA ARG A 60 -9.58 -3.61 4.58
C ARG A 60 -9.55 -5.11 4.47
N LEU A 61 -9.46 -5.83 5.58
CA LEU A 61 -9.49 -7.29 5.61
C LEU A 61 -10.86 -7.76 5.14
N ILE A 62 -11.96 -7.25 5.72
CA ILE A 62 -13.34 -7.57 5.32
C ILE A 62 -13.54 -7.30 3.83
N TRP A 63 -13.17 -6.11 3.35
CA TRP A 63 -13.28 -5.74 1.94
C TRP A 63 -12.37 -6.58 1.02
N GLY A 64 -11.23 -7.05 1.53
CA GLY A 64 -10.33 -7.95 0.80
C GLY A 64 -10.90 -9.35 0.57
N PHE A 65 -11.84 -9.78 1.41
CA PHE A 65 -12.62 -11.02 1.21
C PHE A 65 -13.91 -10.77 0.41
N ALA A 66 -14.61 -9.65 0.65
CA ALA A 66 -15.91 -9.34 0.03
C ALA A 66 -15.85 -8.57 -1.31
N GLY A 67 -14.71 -7.99 -1.67
CA GLY A 67 -14.58 -7.03 -2.78
C GLY A 67 -14.57 -7.62 -4.22
N THR A 68 -14.41 -6.73 -5.20
CA THR A 68 -14.43 -7.04 -6.64
C THR A 68 -13.28 -7.96 -7.09
N ARG A 69 -13.35 -8.51 -8.31
CA ARG A 69 -12.39 -9.48 -8.90
C ARG A 69 -10.91 -9.05 -8.85
N TYR A 70 -10.64 -7.75 -8.69
CA TYR A 70 -9.29 -7.17 -8.58
C TYR A 70 -8.85 -6.89 -7.13
N ALA A 71 -9.79 -6.78 -6.19
CA ALA A 71 -9.55 -6.51 -4.77
C ALA A 71 -9.40 -7.78 -3.91
N ARG A 72 -9.88 -8.93 -4.41
CA ARG A 72 -9.84 -10.21 -3.71
C ARG A 72 -8.44 -10.77 -3.56
N PHE A 73 -8.12 -11.28 -2.37
CA PHE A 73 -6.89 -12.01 -2.05
C PHE A 73 -6.69 -13.32 -2.85
N GLY A 74 -7.64 -13.72 -3.70
CA GLY A 74 -7.62 -15.00 -4.42
C GLY A 74 -6.41 -15.22 -5.34
N LYS A 75 -5.66 -14.18 -5.74
CA LYS A 75 -4.39 -14.32 -6.49
C LYS A 75 -3.14 -13.98 -5.66
N LEU A 76 -3.28 -13.74 -4.36
CA LEU A 76 -2.19 -13.33 -3.47
C LEU A 76 -1.11 -14.42 -3.38
N GLY A 77 -1.51 -15.68 -3.16
CA GLY A 77 -0.59 -16.81 -3.05
C GLY A 77 0.26 -17.04 -4.31
N ILE A 78 -0.35 -16.91 -5.50
CA ILE A 78 0.36 -17.07 -6.78
C ILE A 78 1.39 -15.94 -6.98
N ARG A 79 1.03 -14.70 -6.61
CA ARG A 79 1.92 -13.54 -6.73
C ARG A 79 3.06 -13.56 -5.71
N LEU A 80 2.81 -14.01 -4.48
CA LEU A 80 3.83 -14.20 -3.44
C LEU A 80 4.90 -15.19 -3.89
N ARG A 81 4.49 -16.34 -4.45
CA ARG A 81 5.43 -17.35 -4.98
C ARG A 81 6.25 -16.84 -6.17
N ALA A 82 5.71 -15.94 -6.97
CA ALA A 82 6.42 -15.32 -8.10
C ALA A 82 7.36 -14.17 -7.68
N ALA A 83 7.29 -13.69 -6.44
CA ALA A 83 7.99 -12.49 -6.00
C ALA A 83 9.53 -12.60 -5.98
N PRO A 84 10.15 -13.69 -5.50
CA PRO A 84 11.61 -13.79 -5.46
C PRO A 84 12.23 -13.70 -6.86
N ARG A 85 11.65 -14.43 -7.83
CA ARG A 85 12.09 -14.42 -9.22
C ARG A 85 11.88 -13.05 -9.88
N TYR A 86 10.80 -12.36 -9.56
CA TYR A 86 10.56 -11.00 -10.05
C TYR A 86 11.54 -9.98 -9.47
N ILE A 87 11.80 -10.01 -8.16
CA ILE A 87 12.77 -9.11 -7.49
C ILE A 87 14.17 -9.34 -8.05
N TRP A 88 14.55 -10.60 -8.28
CA TRP A 88 15.83 -10.95 -8.92
C TRP A 88 15.94 -10.40 -10.34
N ASN A 89 14.90 -10.56 -11.16
CA ASN A 89 14.86 -10.04 -12.53
C ASN A 89 14.80 -8.51 -12.57
N LEU A 90 14.19 -7.89 -11.56
CA LEU A 90 14.16 -6.43 -11.40
C LEU A 90 15.57 -5.87 -11.14
N ARG A 91 16.38 -6.55 -10.32
CA ARG A 91 17.81 -6.21 -10.15
C ARG A 91 18.61 -6.30 -11.46
N ARG A 92 18.12 -7.07 -12.44
CA ARG A 92 18.70 -7.21 -13.79
C ARG A 92 18.04 -6.31 -14.84
N GLY A 93 17.12 -5.40 -14.45
CA GLY A 93 16.43 -4.49 -15.37
C GLY A 93 15.35 -5.12 -16.24
N ILE A 94 15.00 -6.40 -16.05
CA ILE A 94 14.00 -7.11 -16.86
C ILE A 94 12.62 -6.88 -16.25
N THR A 95 11.91 -5.84 -16.72
CA THR A 95 10.56 -5.53 -16.24
C THR A 95 9.49 -6.15 -17.14
N GLY A 96 8.84 -7.23 -16.68
CA GLY A 96 7.59 -7.68 -17.28
C GLY A 96 6.48 -6.63 -17.17
N ARG A 97 5.63 -6.46 -18.20
CA ARG A 97 4.46 -5.58 -18.15
C ARG A 97 3.37 -6.21 -17.28
N TYR A 98 3.30 -5.80 -16.01
CA TYR A 98 2.17 -6.12 -15.13
C TYR A 98 1.14 -4.99 -15.17
N ILE A 99 -0.12 -5.34 -15.39
CA ILE A 99 -1.23 -4.37 -15.50
C ILE A 99 -1.77 -3.96 -14.11
N GLY A 100 -1.52 -4.77 -13.05
CA GLY A 100 -1.92 -4.51 -11.65
C GLY A 100 -0.75 -4.54 -10.64
N LEU A 101 -0.97 -5.05 -9.43
CA LEU A 101 0.11 -5.22 -8.43
C LEU A 101 1.21 -6.12 -8.99
N ASN A 102 2.44 -5.60 -9.03
CA ASN A 102 3.61 -6.40 -9.29
C ASN A 102 3.85 -7.40 -8.12
N PRO A 103 4.57 -8.51 -8.37
CA PRO A 103 4.89 -9.47 -7.32
C PRO A 103 5.61 -8.83 -6.11
N ALA A 104 6.51 -7.88 -6.36
CA ALA A 104 7.19 -7.12 -5.30
C ALA A 104 6.23 -6.27 -4.45
N GLY A 105 5.29 -5.55 -5.08
CA GLY A 105 4.28 -4.76 -4.38
C GLY A 105 3.27 -5.63 -3.63
N THR A 106 3.07 -6.89 -4.06
CA THR A 106 2.26 -7.86 -3.31
C THR A 106 2.94 -8.28 -2.01
N VAL A 107 4.26 -8.52 -2.04
CA VAL A 107 5.04 -8.78 -0.82
C VAL A 107 5.00 -7.58 0.10
N MET A 108 5.20 -6.37 -0.43
CA MET A 108 5.17 -5.14 0.38
C MET A 108 3.80 -4.90 1.02
N LEU A 109 2.71 -5.13 0.28
CA LEU A 109 1.35 -5.05 0.85
C LEU A 109 1.18 -6.01 2.04
N VAL A 110 1.61 -7.26 1.91
CA VAL A 110 1.49 -8.25 2.98
C VAL A 110 2.38 -7.88 4.17
N ALA A 111 3.63 -7.48 3.91
CA ALA A 111 4.57 -7.06 4.95
C ALA A 111 4.02 -5.86 5.76
N LEU A 112 3.51 -4.82 5.08
CA LEU A 112 2.92 -3.65 5.73
C LEU A 112 1.65 -4.00 6.50
N LEU A 113 0.75 -4.83 5.95
CA LEU A 113 -0.47 -5.22 6.66
C LEU A 113 -0.17 -6.05 7.92
N LEU A 114 0.78 -6.97 7.85
CA LEU A 114 1.16 -7.81 8.99
C LEU A 114 1.85 -6.98 10.08
N THR A 115 2.83 -6.14 9.70
CA THR A 115 3.53 -5.28 10.67
C THR A 115 2.61 -4.24 11.29
N LEU A 116 1.71 -3.63 10.52
CA LEU A 116 0.65 -2.76 11.06
C LEU A 116 -0.29 -3.50 12.01
N ALA A 117 -0.67 -4.74 11.69
CA ALA A 117 -1.50 -5.53 12.59
C ALA A 117 -0.78 -5.80 13.91
N VAL A 118 0.48 -6.24 13.87
CA VAL A 118 1.29 -6.47 15.07
C VAL A 118 1.44 -5.19 15.90
N SER A 119 1.85 -4.08 15.29
CA SER A 119 2.02 -2.79 15.96
C SER A 119 0.72 -2.31 16.60
N THR A 120 -0.41 -2.36 15.89
CA THR A 120 -1.67 -1.85 16.43
C THR A 120 -2.32 -2.77 17.47
N ILE A 121 -2.16 -4.11 17.35
CA ILE A 121 -2.62 -5.05 18.38
C ILE A 121 -1.82 -4.88 19.66
N THR A 122 -0.48 -4.83 19.56
CA THR A 122 0.40 -4.65 20.73
C THR A 122 0.18 -3.30 21.40
N GLY A 123 0.08 -2.20 20.63
CA GLY A 123 -0.25 -0.89 21.19
C GLY A 123 -1.64 -0.83 21.85
N ALA A 124 -2.62 -1.58 21.33
CA ALA A 124 -3.92 -1.72 21.98
C ALA A 124 -3.85 -2.59 23.24
N MET A 125 -2.89 -3.51 23.36
CA MET A 125 -2.67 -4.31 24.56
C MET A 125 -2.04 -3.49 25.68
N GLU A 126 -1.04 -2.65 25.38
CA GLU A 126 -0.34 -1.81 26.38
C GLU A 126 -1.27 -0.96 27.24
N VAL A 127 -2.39 -0.51 26.65
CA VAL A 127 -3.37 0.35 27.32
C VAL A 127 -4.40 -0.42 28.15
N THR A 128 -4.33 -1.76 28.14
CA THR A 128 -5.22 -2.62 28.94
C THR A 128 -4.57 -2.97 30.27
N VAL A 129 -5.39 -3.11 31.32
CA VAL A 129 -4.92 -3.49 32.67
C VAL A 129 -4.18 -4.83 32.67
N ALA A 130 -4.55 -5.76 31.78
CA ALA A 130 -3.96 -7.10 31.72
C ALA A 130 -2.53 -7.13 31.17
N PHE A 131 -2.16 -6.15 30.34
CA PHE A 131 -0.88 -6.12 29.63
C PHE A 131 -0.06 -4.84 29.87
N PHE A 132 -0.54 -3.97 30.77
CA PHE A 132 0.16 -2.75 31.16
C PHE A 132 1.51 -3.09 31.82
N GLY A 133 2.60 -2.50 31.32
CA GLY A 133 3.96 -2.72 31.84
C GLY A 133 4.60 -4.05 31.44
N VAL A 134 3.99 -4.80 30.51
CA VAL A 134 4.54 -6.08 30.04
C VAL A 134 5.58 -5.82 28.95
N TRP A 135 6.86 -5.98 29.32
CA TRP A 135 8.02 -5.68 28.47
C TRP A 135 7.94 -6.21 27.03
N TRP A 136 7.50 -7.46 26.84
CA TRP A 136 7.46 -8.04 25.49
C TRP A 136 6.40 -7.38 24.62
N VAL A 137 5.32 -6.85 25.20
CA VAL A 137 4.28 -6.11 24.48
C VAL A 137 4.83 -4.75 24.05
N GLU A 138 5.45 -4.03 24.98
CA GLU A 138 6.07 -2.72 24.76
C GLU A 138 7.16 -2.76 23.68
N ASP A 139 8.09 -3.72 23.82
CA ASP A 139 9.15 -3.94 22.84
C ASP A 139 8.57 -4.32 21.48
N THR A 140 7.57 -5.20 21.44
CA THR A 140 6.96 -5.63 20.17
C THR A 140 6.27 -4.45 19.48
N HIS A 141 5.55 -3.60 20.21
CA HIS A 141 4.94 -2.40 19.66
C HIS A 141 5.99 -1.44 19.12
N ALA A 142 7.07 -1.19 19.87
CA ALA A 142 8.16 -0.32 19.45
C ALA A 142 8.83 -0.83 18.17
N TYR A 143 9.31 -2.08 18.16
CA TYR A 143 9.98 -2.67 16.99
C TYR A 143 9.04 -2.78 15.79
N ALA A 144 7.77 -3.14 15.98
CA ALA A 144 6.81 -3.23 14.90
C ALA A 144 6.49 -1.85 14.32
N SER A 145 6.36 -0.83 15.16
CA SER A 145 6.10 0.55 14.72
C SER A 145 7.27 1.12 13.92
N ASP A 146 8.51 0.90 14.37
CA ASP A 146 9.71 1.26 13.59
C ASP A 146 9.77 0.53 12.25
N ALA A 147 9.45 -0.77 12.24
CA ALA A 147 9.40 -1.57 11.02
C ALA A 147 8.35 -1.04 10.04
N VAL A 148 7.18 -0.60 10.51
CA VAL A 148 6.14 0.02 9.65
C VAL A 148 6.68 1.25 8.94
N ILE A 149 7.40 2.14 9.64
CA ILE A 149 7.95 3.36 9.04
C ILE A 149 9.04 3.05 8.02
N ILE A 150 9.95 2.13 8.36
CA ILE A 150 11.00 1.68 7.42
C ILE A 150 10.37 1.05 6.17
N LEU A 151 9.40 0.15 6.34
CA LEU A 151 8.70 -0.49 5.22
C LEU A 151 7.89 0.51 4.39
N ALA A 152 7.28 1.52 5.02
CA ALA A 152 6.58 2.59 4.31
C ALA A 152 7.55 3.42 3.46
N GLY A 153 8.72 3.76 4.00
CA GLY A 153 9.79 4.42 3.24
C GLY A 153 10.26 3.56 2.04
N LEU A 154 10.53 2.27 2.27
CA LEU A 154 10.89 1.32 1.21
C LEU A 154 9.77 1.17 0.17
N HIS A 155 8.50 1.20 0.59
CA HIS A 155 7.36 1.17 -0.30
C HIS A 155 7.36 2.39 -1.24
N VAL A 156 7.50 3.60 -0.70
CA VAL A 156 7.55 4.84 -1.49
C VAL A 156 8.74 4.81 -2.46
N LEU A 157 9.93 4.43 -2.00
CA LEU A 157 11.11 4.27 -2.85
C LEU A 157 10.87 3.25 -3.96
N GLY A 158 10.28 2.09 -3.65
CA GLY A 158 9.94 1.07 -4.63
C GLY A 158 8.95 1.57 -5.69
N VAL A 159 7.95 2.36 -5.28
CA VAL A 159 6.99 3.00 -6.21
C VAL A 159 7.71 4.00 -7.13
N ILE A 160 8.63 4.79 -6.61
CA ILE A 160 9.43 5.74 -7.40
C ILE A 160 10.30 4.98 -8.42
N VAL A 161 11.08 3.99 -7.97
CA VAL A 161 11.96 3.20 -8.84
C VAL A 161 11.18 2.51 -9.95
N VAL A 162 10.08 1.84 -9.63
CA VAL A 162 9.24 1.16 -10.63
C VAL A 162 8.57 2.18 -11.56
N GLY A 163 8.15 3.33 -11.04
CA GLY A 163 7.59 4.41 -11.85
C GLY A 163 8.59 4.97 -12.87
N LEU A 164 9.85 5.16 -12.45
CA LEU A 164 10.94 5.58 -13.32
C LEU A 164 11.26 4.52 -14.39
N LEU A 165 11.43 3.25 -13.98
CA LEU A 165 11.72 2.15 -14.91
C LEU A 165 10.60 1.94 -15.94
N GLN A 166 9.34 2.06 -15.53
CA GLN A 166 8.19 1.88 -16.41
C GLN A 166 7.80 3.17 -17.15
N ARG A 167 8.51 4.29 -16.93
CA ARG A 167 8.21 5.63 -17.44
C ARG A 167 6.74 6.04 -17.22
N GLN A 168 6.20 5.69 -16.06
CA GLN A 168 4.82 5.96 -15.66
C GLN A 168 4.78 6.58 -14.26
N ASN A 169 4.03 7.67 -14.11
CA ASN A 169 3.83 8.30 -12.80
C ASN A 169 2.80 7.52 -11.99
N LEU A 170 3.25 6.47 -11.30
CA LEU A 170 2.44 5.63 -10.42
C LEU A 170 1.82 6.44 -9.26
N VAL A 171 2.58 7.41 -8.73
CA VAL A 171 2.08 8.35 -7.71
C VAL A 171 0.90 9.15 -8.26
N ARG A 172 1.02 9.69 -9.48
CA ARG A 172 -0.08 10.41 -10.14
C ARG A 172 -1.28 9.50 -10.38
N ALA A 173 -1.07 8.25 -10.77
CA ALA A 173 -2.15 7.27 -10.91
C ALA A 173 -2.89 7.02 -9.58
N MET A 174 -2.22 7.18 -8.44
CA MET A 174 -2.81 7.07 -7.11
C MET A 174 -3.66 8.28 -6.70
N PHE A 175 -3.42 9.45 -7.30
CA PHE A 175 -4.25 10.64 -7.13
C PHE A 175 -5.33 10.80 -8.19
N THR A 176 -5.14 10.27 -9.40
CA THR A 176 -6.10 10.44 -10.49
C THR A 176 -6.98 9.20 -10.70
N GLY A 177 -6.58 8.02 -10.21
CA GLY A 177 -7.26 6.75 -10.46
C GLY A 177 -7.20 6.27 -11.92
N ARG A 178 -6.49 7.00 -12.79
CA ARG A 178 -6.44 6.77 -14.24
C ARG A 178 -5.04 6.36 -14.65
N LYS A 179 -4.93 5.25 -15.38
CA LYS A 179 -3.69 4.85 -16.05
C LYS A 179 -3.75 5.33 -17.50
N SER A 180 -2.77 6.14 -17.92
CA SER A 180 -2.57 6.48 -19.33
C SER A 180 -1.95 5.28 -20.03
N ILE A 181 -2.72 4.63 -20.92
CA ILE A 181 -2.16 3.63 -21.83
C ILE A 181 -1.70 4.38 -23.08
N HIS A 182 -0.40 4.62 -23.20
CA HIS A 182 0.18 5.05 -24.47
C HIS A 182 0.40 3.80 -25.34
N ARG A 183 -0.51 3.56 -26.29
CA ARG A 183 -0.38 2.48 -27.28
C ARG A 183 0.72 2.90 -28.26
N ARG A 184 1.94 2.35 -28.12
CA ARG A 184 2.91 2.36 -29.22
C ARG A 184 2.78 1.05 -29.98
N HIS A 185 2.54 1.18 -31.29
CA HIS A 185 2.71 0.13 -32.28
C HIS A 185 4.15 -0.38 -32.25
#